data_AF-A0A9J6E0U0-F1
#
_entry.id   AF-A0A9J6E0U0-F1
#
_cell.length_a   1.000
_cell.length_b   1.000
_cell.length_c   1.000
_cell.angle_alpha   90.00
_cell.angle_beta   90.00
_cell.angle_gamma   90.00
#
_symmetry.space_group_name_H-M   'P 1'
#
loop_
_entity.id
_entity.type
_entity.pdbx_description
1 polymer ?
#
loop_
_entity_poly.entity_id
_entity_poly.type
_entity_poly.pdbx_seq_one_letter_code
_entity_poly.pdbx_strand_id
1 'polypeptide(L)'
;MAAGIPWQKGREEDRIVVNDKQGTVIYSTPREDDAKKKMLDLKVIKLDGKEYKVKTYIAAPESCGKGVVRGLDIRLSERELELAFSHEENRPILGVRRKGNSTSVIITFVDDYVPRWMICFGTPMKCIL
;
A
#
# COMPACT_ATOMS: atom_id res chain seq x y z
N MET A 1 -13.45 -16.63 -31.67
CA MET A 1 -14.81 -16.26 -31.22
C MET A 1 -14.69 -15.82 -29.77
N ALA A 2 -14.81 -14.52 -29.49
CA ALA A 2 -14.81 -14.01 -28.12
C ALA A 2 -16.18 -14.30 -27.49
N ALA A 3 -16.20 -14.80 -26.26
CA ALA A 3 -17.42 -15.08 -25.53
C ALA A 3 -18.28 -13.81 -25.45
N GLY A 4 -19.48 -13.84 -26.05
CA GLY A 4 -20.45 -12.74 -26.05
C GLY A 4 -21.06 -12.55 -24.68
N ILE A 5 -20.25 -12.14 -23.70
CA ILE A 5 -20.71 -11.76 -22.38
C ILE A 5 -21.41 -10.40 -22.53
N PRO A 6 -22.73 -10.32 -22.32
CA PRO A 6 -23.45 -9.06 -22.45
C PRO A 6 -22.89 -8.07 -21.43
N TRP A 7 -22.53 -6.87 -21.90
CA TRP A 7 -22.13 -5.79 -21.01
C TRP A 7 -23.32 -5.42 -20.12
N GLN A 8 -23.21 -5.72 -18.84
CA GLN A 8 -24.15 -5.26 -17.82
C GLN A 8 -23.52 -4.07 -17.11
N LYS A 9 -24.25 -2.94 -17.05
CA LYS A 9 -23.83 -1.79 -16.24
C LYS A 9 -23.72 -2.25 -14.79
N GLY A 10 -22.51 -2.24 -14.24
CA GLY A 10 -22.26 -2.62 -12.86
C GLY A 10 -23.06 -1.75 -11.89
N ARG A 11 -23.47 -2.33 -10.76
CA ARG A 11 -24.04 -1.58 -9.64
C ARG A 11 -22.90 -0.97 -8.82
N GLU A 12 -23.10 0.25 -8.33
CA GLU A 12 -22.18 0.90 -7.40
C GLU A 12 -22.31 0.25 -6.01
N GLU A 13 -21.68 -0.90 -5.84
CA GLU A 13 -21.73 -1.71 -4.63
C GLU A 13 -20.33 -1.93 -4.06
N ASP A 14 -20.23 -1.87 -2.74
CA ASP A 14 -19.02 -2.23 -2.02
C ASP A 14 -18.78 -3.74 -2.10
N ARG A 15 -17.52 -4.15 -2.20
CA ARG A 15 -17.12 -5.56 -2.27
C ARG A 15 -16.02 -5.84 -1.27
N ILE A 16 -16.16 -6.93 -0.53
CA ILE A 16 -15.13 -7.46 0.35
C ILE A 16 -14.68 -8.81 -0.20
N VAL A 17 -13.38 -8.96 -0.43
CA VAL A 17 -12.75 -10.21 -0.85
C VAL A 17 -11.74 -10.62 0.20
N VAL A 18 -11.88 -11.83 0.73
CA VAL A 18 -10.93 -12.39 1.70
C VAL A 18 -9.98 -13.33 0.95
N ASN A 19 -8.68 -13.10 1.12
CA ASN A 19 -7.62 -13.98 0.67
C ASN A 19 -6.99 -14.62 1.92
N ASP A 20 -7.58 -15.73 2.32
CA ASP A 20 -7.20 -16.54 3.48
C ASP A 20 -5.74 -17.02 3.41
N LYS A 21 -5.27 -17.41 2.21
CA LYS A 21 -3.89 -17.88 1.99
C LYS A 21 -2.84 -16.83 2.30
N GLN A 22 -3.16 -15.55 2.11
CA GLN A 22 -2.24 -14.43 2.36
C GLN A 22 -2.58 -13.68 3.64
N GLY A 23 -3.65 -14.05 4.34
CA GLY A 23 -4.16 -13.32 5.50
C GLY A 23 -4.54 -11.88 5.16
N THR A 24 -5.04 -11.64 3.95
CA THR A 24 -5.41 -10.29 3.48
C THR A 24 -6.90 -10.19 3.21
N VAL A 25 -7.45 -8.99 3.45
CA VAL A 25 -8.82 -8.63 3.12
C VAL A 25 -8.78 -7.40 2.21
N ILE A 26 -9.46 -7.48 1.08
CA ILE A 26 -9.56 -6.41 0.09
C ILE A 26 -10.97 -5.84 0.20
N TYR A 27 -11.07 -4.55 0.48
CA TYR A 27 -12.32 -3.79 0.39
C TYR A 27 -12.24 -2.88 -0.84
N SER A 28 -13.20 -3.03 -1.75
CA SER A 28 -13.35 -2.23 -2.95
C SER A 28 -14.65 -1.44 -2.86
N THR A 29 -14.60 -0.14 -3.06
CA THR A 29 -15.77 0.73 -3.09
C THR A 29 -15.69 1.68 -4.28
N PRO A 30 -16.80 1.98 -4.97
CA PRO A 30 -16.84 3.05 -5.97
C PRO A 30 -16.78 4.46 -5.34
N ARG A 31 -16.89 4.57 -4.01
CA ARG A 31 -16.93 5.84 -3.28
C ARG A 31 -15.59 6.09 -2.58
N GLU A 32 -14.76 6.94 -3.17
CA GLU A 32 -13.41 7.21 -2.66
C GLU A 32 -13.40 7.70 -1.20
N ASP A 33 -14.40 8.50 -0.81
CA ASP A 33 -14.57 8.97 0.57
C ASP A 33 -14.79 7.83 1.58
N ASP A 34 -15.49 6.76 1.20
CA ASP A 34 -15.74 5.62 2.09
C ASP A 34 -14.44 4.83 2.32
N ALA A 35 -13.62 4.65 1.28
CA ALA A 35 -12.29 4.06 1.42
C ALA A 35 -11.39 4.90 2.34
N LYS A 36 -11.35 6.22 2.13
CA LYS A 36 -10.46 7.14 2.87
C LYS A 36 -10.88 7.34 4.33
N LYS A 37 -12.18 7.50 4.59
CA LYS A 37 -12.68 7.87 5.93
C LYS A 37 -13.08 6.69 6.79
N LYS A 38 -13.65 5.63 6.21
CA LYS A 38 -14.23 4.52 6.99
C LYS A 38 -13.26 3.36 7.15
N MET A 39 -12.39 3.11 6.17
CA MET A 39 -11.58 1.89 6.14
C MET A 39 -10.10 2.11 6.46
N LEU A 40 -9.51 3.26 6.14
CA LEU A 40 -8.11 3.54 6.49
C LEU A 40 -7.83 3.60 8.00
N ASP A 41 -8.82 3.97 8.79
CA ASP A 41 -8.67 4.03 10.26
C ASP A 41 -8.99 2.72 10.97
N LEU A 42 -9.47 1.70 10.24
CA LEU A 42 -9.78 0.39 10.78
C LEU A 42 -8.52 -0.28 11.36
N LYS A 43 -8.50 -0.49 12.68
CA LYS A 43 -7.37 -1.15 13.37
C LYS A 43 -7.64 -2.59 13.78
N VAL A 44 -8.91 -2.98 13.84
CA VAL A 44 -9.33 -4.30 14.31
C VAL A 44 -10.46 -4.81 13.44
N ILE A 45 -10.40 -6.10 13.09
CA ILE A 45 -11.55 -6.84 12.56
C ILE A 45 -11.94 -7.93 13.55
N LYS A 46 -13.24 -8.24 13.60
CA LYS A 46 -13.78 -9.35 14.37
C LYS A 46 -14.25 -10.44 13.42
N LEU A 47 -13.67 -11.63 13.53
CA LEU A 47 -14.03 -12.81 12.76
C LEU A 47 -14.25 -13.97 13.73
N ASP A 48 -15.40 -14.62 13.66
CA ASP A 48 -15.81 -15.74 14.53
C ASP A 48 -15.61 -15.46 16.02
N GLY A 49 -15.98 -14.24 16.45
CA GLY A 49 -15.84 -13.81 17.84
C GLY A 49 -14.43 -13.43 18.28
N LYS A 50 -13.41 -13.68 17.45
CA LYS A 50 -12.00 -13.33 17.72
C LYS A 50 -11.63 -11.99 17.09
N GLU A 51 -10.83 -11.22 17.81
CA GLU A 51 -10.31 -9.94 17.34
C GLU A 51 -8.93 -10.11 16.71
N TYR A 52 -8.76 -9.50 15.54
CA TYR A 52 -7.50 -9.48 14.81
C TYR A 52 -7.08 -8.03 14.59
N LYS A 53 -5.86 -7.70 15.04
CA LYS A 53 -5.25 -6.41 14.70
C LYS A 53 -4.91 -6.40 13.23
N VAL A 54 -5.36 -5.37 12.53
CA VAL A 54 -5.15 -5.21 11.09
C VAL A 54 -4.44 -3.90 10.81
N LYS A 55 -3.80 -3.88 9.65
CA LYS A 55 -3.23 -2.68 9.07
C LYS A 55 -3.88 -2.45 7.72
N THR A 56 -4.70 -1.42 7.63
CA THR A 56 -5.32 -0.99 6.38
C THR A 56 -4.45 0.00 5.64
N TYR A 57 -4.59 0.01 4.32
CA TYR A 57 -3.90 0.89 3.40
C TYR A 57 -4.70 0.93 2.09
N ILE A 58 -4.64 2.03 1.36
CA ILE A 58 -5.18 2.08 0.00
C ILE A 58 -4.31 1.20 -0.88
N ALA A 59 -4.93 0.26 -1.59
CA ALA A 59 -4.23 -0.54 -2.59
C ALA A 59 -3.68 0.40 -3.66
N ALA A 60 -2.40 0.25 -3.96
CA ALA A 60 -1.74 1.10 -4.94
C ALA A 60 -2.40 0.94 -6.33
N PRO A 61 -2.56 2.02 -7.11
CA PRO A 61 -3.23 1.99 -8.42
C PRO A 61 -2.51 1.05 -9.39
N GLU A 62 -3.18 0.60 -10.45
CA GLU A 62 -2.62 -0.40 -11.39
C GLU A 62 -1.29 0.05 -12.02
N SER A 63 -1.06 1.35 -12.14
CA SER A 63 0.15 1.96 -12.75
C SER A 63 1.14 2.51 -11.71
N CYS A 64 1.47 1.73 -10.68
CA CYS A 64 2.46 2.13 -9.67
C CYS A 64 3.64 1.16 -9.59
N GLY A 65 4.83 1.72 -9.40
CA GLY A 65 6.05 1.01 -9.10
C GLY A 65 6.14 0.72 -7.60
N LYS A 66 6.68 -0.45 -7.23
CA LYS A 66 7.03 -0.77 -5.84
C LYS A 66 8.51 -1.10 -5.76
N GLY A 67 9.21 -0.38 -4.90
CA GLY A 67 10.62 -0.61 -4.64
C GLY A 67 10.85 -0.97 -3.18
N VAL A 68 11.97 -1.64 -2.91
CA VAL A 68 12.42 -2.02 -1.58
C VAL A 68 13.74 -1.33 -1.28
N VAL A 69 13.77 -0.59 -0.17
CA VAL A 69 14.98 -0.05 0.44
C VAL A 69 15.30 -0.85 1.69
N ARG A 70 16.57 -1.20 1.90
CA ARG A 70 17.04 -2.04 3.02
C ARG A 70 18.06 -1.29 3.87
N GLY A 71 18.26 -1.76 5.11
CA GLY A 71 19.26 -1.20 6.02
C GLY A 71 18.76 0.00 6.84
N LEU A 72 17.45 0.20 6.90
CA LEU A 72 16.83 1.28 7.68
C LEU A 72 16.70 0.86 9.16
N ASP A 73 16.98 1.78 10.08
CA ASP A 73 16.79 1.56 11.51
C ASP A 73 15.34 1.13 11.80
N ILE A 74 15.19 0.06 12.57
CA ILE A 74 13.89 -0.54 12.90
C ILE A 74 13.03 0.36 13.79
N ARG A 75 13.67 1.29 14.53
CA ARG A 75 13.00 2.23 15.43
C ARG A 75 12.28 3.35 14.68
N LEU A 76 12.62 3.59 13.42
CA LEU A 76 11.96 4.60 12.59
C LEU A 76 10.50 4.22 12.35
N SER A 77 9.62 5.13 12.75
CA SER A 77 8.19 5.08 12.46
C SER A 77 7.92 5.27 10.95
N GLU A 78 6.75 4.86 10.49
CA GLU A 78 6.37 5.07 9.08
C GLU A 78 6.29 6.55 8.72
N ARG A 79 5.84 7.41 9.65
CA ARG A 79 5.79 8.85 9.42
C ARG A 79 7.19 9.45 9.23
N GLU A 80 8.18 9.01 10.02
CA GLU A 80 9.57 9.45 9.85
C GLU A 80 10.15 8.96 8.52
N LEU A 81 9.83 7.73 8.12
CA LEU A 81 10.24 7.20 6.83
C LEU A 81 9.58 7.95 5.65
N GLU A 82 8.29 8.26 5.75
CA GLU A 82 7.57 9.06 4.75
C GLU A 82 8.21 10.44 4.60
N LEU A 83 8.51 11.13 5.70
CA LEU A 83 9.20 12.42 5.66
C LEU A 83 10.59 12.29 5.05
N ALA A 84 11.34 11.25 5.40
CA ALA A 84 12.69 11.03 4.89
C ALA A 84 12.71 10.75 3.38
N PHE A 85 11.73 10.02 2.86
CA PHE A 85 11.62 9.69 1.44
C PHE A 85 10.88 10.74 0.62
N SER A 86 10.20 11.71 1.25
CA SER A 86 9.57 12.85 0.57
C SER A 86 10.55 13.96 0.18
N HIS A 87 11.86 13.67 0.18
CA HIS A 87 12.90 14.59 -0.29
C HIS A 87 12.64 15.06 -1.73
N GLU A 88 12.95 16.32 -2.05
CA GLU A 88 12.65 16.93 -3.36
C GLU A 88 13.33 16.24 -4.56
N GLU A 89 14.50 15.64 -4.33
CA GLU A 89 15.23 14.87 -5.36
C GLU A 89 14.64 13.47 -5.59
N ASN A 90 13.79 12.99 -4.69
CA ASN A 90 13.13 11.71 -4.87
C ASN A 90 11.91 11.85 -5.79
N ARG A 91 11.61 10.74 -6.47
CA ARG A 91 10.33 10.62 -7.18
C ARG A 91 9.17 10.69 -6.19
N PRO A 92 8.02 11.28 -6.59
CA PRO A 92 6.82 11.28 -5.78
C PRO A 92 6.40 9.87 -5.36
N ILE A 93 6.09 9.72 -4.07
CA ILE A 93 5.67 8.45 -3.49
C ILE A 93 4.21 8.54 -3.04
N LEU A 94 3.48 7.44 -3.19
CA LEU A 94 2.15 7.25 -2.64
C LEU A 94 2.18 6.82 -1.18
N GLY A 95 3.27 6.20 -0.74
CA GLY A 95 3.43 5.80 0.64
C GLY A 95 4.62 4.89 0.90
N VAL A 96 4.89 4.71 2.18
CA VAL A 96 6.03 3.95 2.68
C VAL A 96 5.55 2.97 3.74
N ARG A 97 5.98 1.71 3.65
CA ARG A 97 5.58 0.68 4.61
C ARG A 97 6.73 -0.23 4.99
N ARG A 98 6.91 -0.44 6.30
CA ARG A 98 7.89 -1.43 6.77
C ARG A 98 7.43 -2.86 6.50
N LYS A 99 8.33 -3.69 5.97
CA LYS A 99 8.09 -5.12 5.81
C LYS A 99 8.26 -5.83 7.15
N GLY A 100 7.16 -5.95 7.90
CA GLY A 100 7.17 -6.59 9.23
C GLY A 100 8.12 -5.90 10.19
N ASN A 101 8.77 -6.68 11.07
CA ASN A 101 9.79 -6.18 12.00
C ASN A 101 11.20 -6.33 11.39
N SER A 102 11.44 -5.70 10.25
CA SER A 102 12.73 -5.77 9.54
C SER A 102 13.29 -4.39 9.20
N THR A 103 14.56 -4.36 8.77
CA THR A 103 15.24 -3.17 8.26
C THR A 103 14.86 -2.84 6.80
N SER A 104 13.87 -3.54 6.24
CA SER A 104 13.40 -3.37 4.87
C SER A 104 12.07 -2.62 4.83
N VAL A 105 11.98 -1.70 3.89
CA VAL A 105 10.82 -0.83 3.69
C VAL A 105 10.44 -0.86 2.22
N ILE A 106 9.14 -0.97 1.98
CA ILE A 106 8.52 -0.94 0.66
C ILE A 106 8.08 0.50 0.41
N ILE A 107 8.51 1.06 -0.71
CA ILE A 107 8.10 2.37 -1.21
C ILE A 107 7.17 2.15 -2.39
N THR A 108 6.01 2.80 -2.36
CA THR A 108 5.06 2.82 -3.47
C THR A 108 5.19 4.14 -4.20
N PHE A 109 5.51 4.12 -5.48
CA PHE A 109 5.69 5.31 -6.31
C PHE A 109 4.37 5.73 -6.96
N VAL A 110 4.23 7.01 -7.30
CA VAL A 110 3.10 7.49 -8.10
C VAL A 110 3.17 6.91 -9.52
N ASP A 111 4.38 6.81 -10.05
CA ASP A 111 4.68 6.33 -11.41
C ASP A 111 4.96 4.81 -11.40
N ASP A 112 4.91 4.15 -12.56
CA ASP A 112 5.28 2.73 -12.73
C ASP A 112 6.81 2.49 -12.67
N TYR A 113 7.60 3.56 -12.73
CA TYR A 113 9.06 3.51 -12.69
C TYR A 113 9.60 3.45 -11.26
N VAL A 114 10.48 2.48 -11.01
CA VAL A 114 11.22 2.35 -9.74
C VAL A 114 12.65 2.86 -9.90
N PRO A 115 13.03 3.96 -9.23
CA PRO A 115 14.37 4.50 -9.31
C PRO A 115 15.39 3.55 -8.66
N ARG A 116 16.63 3.58 -9.13
CA ARG A 116 17.72 2.73 -8.62
C ARG A 116 18.24 3.19 -7.25
N TRP A 117 18.05 4.46 -6.94
CA TRP A 117 18.50 5.13 -5.72
C TRP A 117 17.41 6.06 -5.20
N MET A 118 17.33 6.17 -3.88
CA MET A 118 16.45 7.07 -3.15
C MET A 118 17.26 7.78 -2.05
N ILE A 119 17.07 9.07 -1.89
CA ILE A 119 17.64 9.82 -0.77
C ILE A 119 16.80 9.54 0.48
N CYS A 120 17.46 9.16 1.58
CA CYS A 120 16.85 8.99 2.89
C CYS A 120 17.74 9.68 3.92
N PHE A 121 17.21 10.67 4.65
CA PHE A 121 17.98 11.51 5.57
C PHE A 121 19.29 12.05 4.96
N GLY A 122 19.24 12.50 3.70
CA GLY A 122 20.40 13.02 2.96
C GLY A 122 21.38 11.97 2.45
N THR A 123 21.12 10.67 2.67
CA THR A 123 22.00 9.58 2.20
C THR A 123 21.37 8.84 1.02
N PRO A 124 22.10 8.60 -0.08
CA PRO A 124 21.61 7.78 -1.18
C PRO A 124 21.55 6.30 -0.78
N MET A 125 20.35 5.74 -0.84
CA MET A 125 20.07 4.33 -0.54
C MET A 125 19.60 3.59 -1.78
N LYS A 126 20.06 2.36 -1.96
CA LYS A 126 19.68 1.53 -3.10
C LYS A 126 18.22 1.12 -2.98
N CYS A 127 17.48 1.31 -4.07
CA CYS A 127 16.09 0.89 -4.22
C CYS A 127 16.01 -0.20 -5.29
N ILE A 128 15.32 -1.30 -4.97
CA ILE A 128 15.31 -2.52 -5.78
C ILE A 128 13.86 -2.97 -5.97
N LEU A 129 13.50 -3.40 -7.18
CA LEU A 129 12.21 -4.04 -7.47
C LEU A 129 12.01 -5.33 -6.67
#